data_AF-A0A6A8AL63-F1
#
_entry.id   AF-A0A6A8AL63-F1
#
_cell.length_a   1.000
_cell.length_b   1.000
_cell.length_c   1.000
_cell.angle_alpha   90.00
_cell.angle_beta   90.00
_cell.angle_gamma   90.00
#
_symmetry.space_group_name_H-M   'P 1'
#
loop_
_entity.id
_entity.type
_entity.pdbx_description
1 polymer ?
#
loop_
_entity_poly.entity_id
_entity_poly.type
_entity_poly.pdbx_seq_one_letter_code
_entity_poly.pdbx_strand_id
1 'polypeptide(L)'
;MCKIDIIEIESGILKLTSQLNSILTKHRINHKGFVGAVIDLETDGQPFSDEFYGAGRCKLQSAVSCAILNEEYVEVIAKTWETPDWVFVKEVEKSLAQTKHPYYAFNSGFDMAILSKLLGKEVPFDRELQQFDRQHKGSCRQSLGIPNFDDPFHDNGRLAGLEWKKHLKTRERERVNKIMAHNLSCVLKEYCILVRGGYREIAPSSFKTFFEEKGDLVCGTCQKLPE
;
A
#
# COMPACT_ATOMS: atom_id res chain seq x y z
N MET A 1 -12.48 -17.62 15.95
CA MET A 1 -11.78 -16.92 14.84
C MET A 1 -12.81 -16.11 14.08
N CYS A 2 -12.73 -14.79 14.05
CA CYS A 2 -13.41 -14.04 12.98
C CYS A 2 -12.71 -14.44 11.68
N LYS A 3 -13.39 -15.17 10.80
CA LYS A 3 -12.94 -15.31 9.43
C LYS A 3 -12.98 -13.91 8.83
N ILE A 4 -11.85 -13.43 8.34
CA ILE A 4 -11.88 -12.28 7.45
C ILE A 4 -12.32 -12.85 6.10
N ASP A 5 -13.54 -12.52 5.69
CA ASP A 5 -14.12 -13.07 4.48
C ASP A 5 -13.58 -12.33 3.26
N ILE A 6 -12.79 -13.04 2.46
CA ILE A 6 -12.40 -12.59 1.13
C ILE A 6 -13.57 -12.92 0.20
N ILE A 7 -14.25 -11.89 -0.27
CA ILE A 7 -15.35 -12.01 -1.21
C ILE A 7 -14.84 -11.77 -2.63
N GLU A 8 -15.42 -12.48 -3.58
CA GLU A 8 -15.26 -12.16 -5.00
C GLU A 8 -16.45 -11.30 -5.42
N ILE A 9 -16.18 -10.14 -6.02
CA ILE A 9 -17.23 -9.12 -6.28
C ILE A 9 -17.56 -8.96 -7.76
N GLU A 10 -16.60 -9.26 -8.65
CA GLU A 10 -16.70 -9.27 -10.10
C GLU A 10 -15.64 -10.28 -10.59
N SER A 11 -15.82 -10.89 -11.77
CA SER A 11 -15.00 -12.02 -12.24
C SER A 11 -13.49 -11.84 -11.96
N GLY A 12 -12.98 -12.57 -10.96
CA GLY A 12 -11.58 -12.55 -10.58
C GLY A 12 -11.10 -11.40 -9.69
N ILE A 13 -11.94 -10.41 -9.33
CA ILE A 13 -11.59 -9.41 -8.30
C ILE A 13 -11.89 -9.98 -6.92
N LEU A 14 -10.83 -10.08 -6.11
CA LEU A 14 -10.92 -10.43 -4.71
C LEU A 14 -10.90 -9.17 -3.87
N LYS A 15 -11.82 -9.09 -2.93
CA LYS A 15 -11.96 -7.97 -2.02
C LYS A 15 -12.10 -8.44 -0.59
N LEU A 16 -11.39 -7.75 0.30
CA LEU A 16 -11.46 -7.90 1.74
C LEU A 16 -11.78 -6.54 2.31
N THR A 17 -12.82 -6.45 3.14
CA THR A 17 -13.15 -5.22 3.87
C THR A 17 -13.38 -5.56 5.33
N SER A 18 -12.82 -4.78 6.25
CA SER A 18 -12.99 -5.00 7.68
C SER A 18 -12.95 -3.68 8.44
N GLN A 19 -13.69 -3.62 9.54
CA GLN A 19 -13.58 -2.53 10.51
C GLN A 19 -12.17 -2.51 11.11
N LEU A 20 -11.51 -1.36 11.06
CA LEU A 20 -10.12 -1.20 11.50
C LEU A 20 -9.97 -1.58 12.98
N ASN A 21 -10.85 -1.05 13.83
CA ASN A 21 -10.80 -1.30 15.27
C ASN A 21 -10.93 -2.80 15.63
N SER A 22 -11.68 -3.57 14.84
CA SER A 22 -11.83 -5.02 15.04
C SER A 22 -10.49 -5.75 14.86
N ILE A 23 -9.76 -5.41 13.79
CA ILE A 23 -8.44 -6.00 13.51
C ILE A 23 -7.42 -5.54 14.56
N LEU A 24 -7.37 -4.25 14.88
CA LEU A 24 -6.42 -3.72 15.85
C LEU A 24 -6.61 -4.36 17.24
N THR A 25 -7.85 -4.53 17.68
CA THR A 25 -8.18 -5.17 18.96
C THR A 25 -7.69 -6.63 19.02
N LYS A 26 -7.85 -7.40 17.94
CA LYS A 26 -7.32 -8.78 17.84
C LYS A 26 -5.81 -8.81 18.09
N HIS A 27 -5.09 -7.80 17.63
CA HIS A 27 -3.64 -7.68 17.79
C HIS A 27 -3.20 -6.84 19.00
N ARG A 28 -4.13 -6.50 19.91
CA ARG A 28 -3.87 -5.70 21.12
C ARG A 28 -3.24 -4.34 20.81
N ILE A 29 -3.67 -3.72 19.72
CA ILE A 29 -3.27 -2.38 19.31
C ILE A 29 -4.41 -1.43 19.65
N ASN A 30 -4.10 -0.37 20.38
CA ASN A 30 -5.06 0.70 20.65
C ASN A 30 -5.27 1.50 19.37
N HIS A 31 -6.53 1.63 18.96
CA HIS A 31 -6.90 2.50 17.86
C HIS A 31 -6.66 3.96 18.26
N LYS A 32 -5.89 4.69 17.45
CA LYS A 32 -5.79 6.15 17.47
C LYS A 32 -6.33 6.70 16.15
N GLY A 33 -7.13 7.75 16.25
CA GLY A 33 -7.64 8.47 15.08
C GLY A 33 -6.53 9.15 14.29
N PHE A 34 -6.74 9.27 13.00
CA PHE A 34 -5.95 10.08 12.07
C PHE A 34 -6.88 10.54 10.94
N VAL A 35 -6.51 11.61 10.23
CA VAL A 35 -7.30 12.07 9.07
C VAL A 35 -6.65 11.53 7.81
N GLY A 36 -7.46 11.03 6.89
CA GLY A 36 -7.03 10.69 5.53
C GLY A 36 -6.99 9.18 5.27
N ALA A 37 -5.99 8.72 4.50
CA ALA A 37 -5.83 7.30 4.19
C ALA A 37 -4.37 6.86 4.08
N VAL A 38 -4.08 5.67 4.62
CA VAL A 38 -2.83 4.94 4.41
C VAL A 38 -3.05 3.98 3.24
N ILE A 39 -2.15 4.01 2.26
CA ILE A 39 -2.27 3.23 1.02
C ILE A 39 -0.96 2.47 0.79
N ASP A 40 -1.06 1.18 0.48
CA ASP A 40 0.09 0.32 0.15
C ASP A 40 -0.28 -0.56 -1.06
N LEU A 41 0.62 -0.66 -2.04
CA LEU A 41 0.41 -1.45 -3.25
C LEU A 41 1.41 -2.59 -3.38
N GLU A 42 0.91 -3.75 -3.84
CA GLU A 42 1.77 -4.86 -4.27
C GLU A 42 1.82 -4.91 -5.80
N THR A 43 2.99 -5.27 -6.34
CA THR A 43 3.22 -5.32 -7.79
C THR A 43 3.51 -6.74 -8.30
N ASP A 44 3.49 -6.86 -9.62
CA ASP A 44 3.88 -8.06 -10.37
C ASP A 44 5.38 -8.43 -10.24
N GLY A 45 6.18 -7.63 -9.52
CA GLY A 45 7.59 -7.90 -9.25
C GLY A 45 8.48 -7.75 -10.48
N GLN A 46 8.11 -6.87 -11.42
CA GLN A 46 9.02 -6.41 -12.47
C GLN A 46 10.14 -5.53 -11.89
N PRO A 47 11.33 -5.48 -12.52
CA PRO A 47 12.44 -4.68 -12.02
C PRO A 47 12.13 -3.18 -12.11
N PHE A 48 12.80 -2.40 -11.26
CA PHE A 48 12.90 -0.96 -11.43
C PHE A 48 13.73 -0.64 -12.67
N SER A 49 13.42 0.48 -13.32
CA SER A 49 14.25 1.00 -14.39
C SER A 49 15.30 1.95 -13.81
N ASP A 50 16.57 1.63 -14.03
CA ASP A 50 17.70 2.47 -13.62
C ASP A 50 17.97 3.63 -14.61
N GLU A 51 17.24 3.68 -15.72
CA GLU A 51 17.35 4.71 -16.77
C GLU A 51 16.55 5.98 -16.46
N PHE A 52 15.61 5.92 -15.51
CA PHE A 52 14.65 6.99 -15.22
C PHE A 52 14.75 7.44 -13.76
N TYR A 53 14.21 8.62 -13.47
CA TYR A 53 14.06 9.15 -12.12
C TYR A 53 12.57 9.25 -11.75
N GLY A 54 12.28 9.51 -10.46
CA GLY A 54 10.92 9.74 -10.00
C GLY A 54 9.96 8.59 -10.37
N ALA A 55 8.80 8.95 -10.92
CA ALA A 55 7.76 7.98 -11.30
C ALA A 55 8.23 6.97 -12.37
N GLY A 56 9.10 7.41 -13.29
CA GLY A 56 9.57 6.60 -14.41
C GLY A 56 10.33 5.34 -14.01
N ARG A 57 10.90 5.31 -12.79
CA ARG A 57 11.55 4.11 -12.23
C ARG A 57 10.62 2.92 -12.14
N CYS A 58 9.32 3.15 -12.04
CA CYS A 58 8.28 2.13 -11.89
C CYS A 58 7.59 1.77 -13.23
N LYS A 59 8.08 2.26 -14.38
CA LYS A 59 7.38 2.11 -15.68
C LYS A 59 7.02 0.67 -16.06
N LEU A 60 7.83 -0.30 -15.64
CA LEU A 60 7.64 -1.72 -15.98
C LEU A 60 6.72 -2.46 -15.00
N GLN A 61 6.48 -1.89 -13.82
CA GLN A 61 5.71 -2.54 -12.76
C GLN A 61 4.22 -2.32 -12.93
N SER A 62 3.44 -3.29 -12.51
CA SER A 62 1.97 -3.21 -12.53
C SER A 62 1.41 -3.62 -11.18
N ALA A 63 0.44 -2.85 -10.67
CA ALA A 63 -0.26 -3.21 -9.44
C ALA A 63 -1.06 -4.50 -9.61
N VAL A 64 -1.02 -5.34 -8.59
CA VAL A 64 -1.80 -6.59 -8.49
C VAL A 64 -2.67 -6.64 -7.25
N SER A 65 -2.33 -5.83 -6.23
CA SER A 65 -3.13 -5.61 -5.02
C SER A 65 -2.99 -4.15 -4.58
N CYS A 66 -4.05 -3.59 -4.02
CA CYS A 66 -4.10 -2.27 -3.44
C CYS A 66 -4.81 -2.37 -2.09
N ALA A 67 -4.13 -1.95 -1.02
CA ALA A 67 -4.69 -1.84 0.31
C ALA A 67 -4.92 -0.37 0.65
N ILE A 68 -6.10 -0.05 1.14
CA ILE A 68 -6.53 1.30 1.52
C ILE A 68 -7.10 1.22 2.94
N LEU A 69 -6.55 2.02 3.84
CA LEU A 69 -6.95 2.08 5.24
C LEU A 69 -7.27 3.52 5.61
N ASN A 70 -8.47 3.79 6.11
CA ASN A 70 -8.86 5.09 6.65
C ASN A 70 -9.17 4.98 8.16
N GLU A 71 -9.79 6.01 8.74
CA GLU A 71 -10.11 6.07 10.17
C GLU A 71 -11.13 5.00 10.65
N GLU A 72 -11.89 4.38 9.74
CA GLU A 72 -12.96 3.44 10.08
C GLU A 72 -12.66 2.01 9.63
N TYR A 73 -12.17 1.85 8.40
CA TYR A 73 -12.02 0.54 7.77
C TYR A 73 -10.68 0.36 7.08
N VAL A 74 -10.35 -0.90 6.84
CA VAL A 74 -9.31 -1.32 5.92
C VAL A 74 -9.93 -2.16 4.82
N GLU A 75 -9.47 -1.93 3.61
CA GLU A 75 -9.88 -2.62 2.41
C GLU A 75 -8.65 -3.10 1.64
N VAL A 76 -8.70 -4.33 1.12
CA VAL A 76 -7.70 -4.86 0.20
C VAL A 76 -8.41 -5.36 -1.05
N ILE A 77 -8.00 -4.84 -2.19
CA ILE A 77 -8.51 -5.22 -3.51
C ILE A 77 -7.36 -5.87 -4.26
N ALA A 78 -7.55 -7.09 -4.74
CA ALA A 78 -6.57 -7.77 -5.59
C ALA A 78 -7.24 -8.34 -6.83
N LYS A 79 -6.49 -8.35 -7.93
CA LYS A 79 -6.91 -9.01 -9.17
C LYS A 79 -6.36 -10.43 -9.25
N THR A 80 -7.01 -11.28 -10.03
CA THR A 80 -6.49 -12.61 -10.40
C THR A 80 -6.02 -12.61 -11.85
N TRP A 81 -5.48 -13.72 -12.33
CA TRP A 81 -4.95 -13.87 -13.69
C TRP A 81 -5.99 -13.62 -14.80
N GLU A 82 -7.27 -13.86 -14.51
CA GLU A 82 -8.37 -13.72 -15.49
C GLU A 82 -9.03 -12.34 -15.46
N THR A 83 -8.72 -11.53 -14.45
CA THR A 83 -9.29 -10.19 -14.30
C THR A 83 -8.72 -9.24 -15.35
N PRO A 84 -9.57 -8.60 -16.16
CA PRO A 84 -9.14 -7.48 -16.99
C PRO A 84 -8.68 -6.29 -16.14
N ASP A 85 -7.58 -5.64 -16.52
CA ASP A 85 -7.01 -4.52 -15.75
C ASP A 85 -8.02 -3.39 -15.47
N TRP A 86 -8.91 -3.09 -16.42
CA TRP A 86 -9.90 -2.03 -16.26
C TRP A 86 -10.90 -2.31 -15.12
N VAL A 87 -11.21 -3.58 -14.83
CA VAL A 87 -12.09 -3.97 -13.71
C VAL A 87 -11.38 -3.66 -12.39
N PHE A 88 -10.08 -3.99 -12.30
CA PHE A 88 -9.27 -3.67 -11.13
C PHE A 88 -9.14 -2.17 -10.92
N VAL A 89 -8.87 -1.40 -11.98
CA VAL A 89 -8.81 0.07 -11.96
C VAL A 89 -10.11 0.67 -11.42
N LYS A 90 -11.26 0.22 -11.94
CA LYS A 90 -12.58 0.71 -11.52
C LYS A 90 -12.83 0.49 -10.04
N GLU A 91 -12.50 -0.68 -9.50
CA GLU A 91 -12.73 -0.98 -8.08
C GLU A 91 -11.76 -0.21 -7.17
N VAL A 92 -10.49 -0.05 -7.57
CA VAL A 92 -9.53 0.79 -6.83
C VAL A 92 -9.98 2.26 -6.85
N GLU A 93 -10.41 2.79 -7.99
CA GLU A 93 -10.90 4.17 -8.10
C GLU A 93 -12.14 4.40 -7.23
N LYS A 94 -13.09 3.46 -7.24
CA LYS A 94 -14.29 3.51 -6.39
C LYS A 94 -13.94 3.54 -4.91
N SER A 95 -12.96 2.74 -4.48
CA SER A 95 -12.51 2.72 -3.09
C SER A 95 -11.80 4.02 -2.70
N LEU A 96 -10.89 4.50 -3.56
CA LEU A 96 -10.16 5.74 -3.34
C LEU A 96 -11.09 6.96 -3.25
N ALA A 97 -12.17 7.00 -4.04
CA ALA A 97 -13.17 8.07 -4.02
C ALA A 97 -13.93 8.20 -2.69
N GLN A 98 -13.88 7.19 -1.83
CA GLN A 98 -14.47 7.20 -0.48
C GLN A 98 -13.51 7.73 0.58
N THR A 99 -12.25 7.93 0.22
CA THR A 99 -11.22 8.44 1.12
C THR A 99 -11.01 9.95 0.96
N LYS A 100 -10.25 10.53 1.88
CA LYS A 100 -9.85 11.93 1.85
C LYS A 100 -8.34 12.02 1.99
N HIS A 101 -7.78 13.13 1.52
CA HIS A 101 -6.42 13.50 1.88
C HIS A 101 -6.35 13.87 3.38
N PRO A 102 -5.16 13.76 4.01
CA PRO A 102 -3.88 13.38 3.41
C PRO A 102 -3.73 11.88 3.10
N TYR A 103 -2.99 11.57 2.04
CA TYR A 103 -2.55 10.20 1.73
C TYR A 103 -1.16 9.95 2.30
N TYR A 104 -1.02 8.80 2.96
CA TYR A 104 0.18 8.31 3.60
C TYR A 104 0.64 7.01 2.94
N ALA A 105 1.95 6.85 2.78
CA ALA A 105 2.56 5.58 2.43
C ALA A 105 3.99 5.51 3.00
N PHE A 106 4.48 4.28 3.18
CA PHE A 106 5.88 4.03 3.47
C PHE A 106 6.66 3.80 2.18
N ASN A 107 7.62 4.67 1.88
CA ASN A 107 8.21 4.83 0.54
C ASN A 107 7.17 5.35 -0.47
N SER A 108 6.50 6.43 -0.09
CA SER A 108 5.40 7.08 -0.80
C SER A 108 5.66 7.33 -2.27
N GLY A 109 6.89 7.63 -2.69
CA GLY A 109 7.23 7.78 -4.10
C GLY A 109 6.93 6.52 -4.92
N PHE A 110 7.15 5.34 -4.36
CA PHE A 110 6.82 4.07 -5.02
C PHE A 110 5.31 3.91 -5.20
N ASP A 111 4.55 3.94 -4.12
CA ASP A 111 3.09 3.76 -4.16
C ASP A 111 2.41 4.83 -5.02
N MET A 112 2.88 6.08 -4.92
CA MET A 112 2.42 7.21 -5.72
C MET A 112 2.63 6.97 -7.22
N ALA A 113 3.80 6.47 -7.63
CA ALA A 113 4.08 6.16 -9.03
C ALA A 113 3.19 5.01 -9.55
N ILE A 114 3.07 3.93 -8.77
CA ILE A 114 2.28 2.75 -9.16
C ILE A 114 0.79 3.09 -9.24
N LEU A 115 0.25 3.78 -8.24
CA LEU A 115 -1.16 4.17 -8.21
C LEU A 115 -1.50 5.15 -9.34
N SER A 116 -0.63 6.14 -9.58
CA SER A 116 -0.85 7.10 -10.67
C SER A 116 -0.85 6.43 -12.04
N LYS A 117 0.07 5.48 -12.26
CA LYS A 117 0.09 4.65 -13.47
C LYS A 117 -1.17 3.79 -13.60
N LEU A 118 -1.59 3.15 -12.51
CA LEU A 118 -2.79 2.30 -12.49
C LEU A 118 -4.03 3.10 -12.90
N LEU A 119 -4.22 4.30 -12.35
CA LEU A 119 -5.40 5.13 -12.58
C LEU A 119 -5.30 6.03 -13.82
N GLY A 120 -4.13 6.07 -14.49
CA GLY A 120 -3.92 6.94 -15.66
C GLY A 120 -3.98 8.44 -15.34
N LYS A 121 -3.77 8.83 -14.08
CA LYS A 121 -3.78 10.23 -13.61
C LYS A 121 -2.83 10.39 -12.43
N GLU A 122 -2.28 11.59 -12.24
CA GLU A 122 -1.45 11.90 -11.07
C GLU A 122 -2.29 11.80 -9.79
N VAL A 123 -1.82 11.01 -8.82
CA VAL A 123 -2.43 10.86 -7.50
C VAL A 123 -1.38 11.23 -6.46
N PRO A 124 -1.30 12.50 -6.02
CA PRO A 124 -0.24 12.92 -5.10
C PRO A 124 -0.43 12.30 -3.72
N PHE A 125 0.67 11.90 -3.09
CA PHE A 125 0.70 11.53 -1.68
C PHE A 125 1.21 12.72 -0.86
N ASP A 126 0.56 13.01 0.26
CA ASP A 126 0.90 14.19 1.07
C ASP A 126 2.04 13.88 2.04
N ARG A 127 2.11 12.64 2.51
CA ARG A 127 2.91 12.25 3.68
C ARG A 127 3.73 10.97 3.45
N GLU A 128 5.00 11.02 3.84
CA GLU A 128 5.93 9.90 3.82
C GLU A 128 6.09 9.30 5.23
N LEU A 129 5.96 7.98 5.37
CA LEU A 129 6.09 7.29 6.66
C LEU A 129 7.53 6.85 6.97
N GLN A 130 8.41 6.78 5.98
CA GLN A 130 9.84 6.66 6.20
C GLN A 130 10.35 7.88 6.97
N GLN A 131 11.09 7.64 8.05
CA GLN A 131 11.66 8.70 8.88
C GLN A 131 12.97 9.26 8.29
N PHE A 132 13.60 8.48 7.43
CA PHE A 132 14.78 8.83 6.65
C PHE A 132 14.79 7.98 5.38
N ASP A 133 15.53 8.43 4.38
CA ASP A 133 15.50 7.80 3.06
C ASP A 133 16.00 6.37 3.11
N ARG A 134 15.32 5.48 2.40
CA ARG A 134 15.63 4.03 2.34
C ARG A 134 15.51 3.31 3.69
N GLN A 135 14.78 3.87 4.66
CA GLN A 135 14.43 3.14 5.88
C GLN A 135 13.70 1.84 5.53
N HIS A 136 14.11 0.72 6.14
CA HIS A 136 13.43 -0.56 5.96
C HIS A 136 12.18 -0.67 6.85
N LYS A 137 11.03 -1.02 6.25
CA LYS A 137 9.73 -1.19 6.94
C LYS A 137 9.83 -2.18 8.10
N GLY A 138 10.44 -3.35 7.88
CA GLY A 138 10.63 -4.37 8.92
C GLY A 138 11.48 -3.90 10.11
N SER A 139 12.54 -3.13 9.87
CA SER A 139 13.36 -2.56 10.95
C SER A 139 12.60 -1.50 11.74
N CYS A 140 11.84 -0.63 11.06
CA CYS A 140 10.97 0.36 11.69
C CYS A 140 9.87 -0.30 12.52
N ARG A 141 9.23 -1.35 11.98
CA ARG A 141 8.25 -2.18 12.69
C ARG A 141 8.82 -2.73 14.00
N GLN A 142 10.01 -3.32 13.93
CA GLN A 142 10.67 -3.92 15.11
C GLN A 142 11.04 -2.87 16.15
N SER A 143 11.63 -1.74 15.74
CA SER A 143 12.02 -0.67 16.69
C SER A 143 10.82 -0.03 17.39
N LEU A 144 9.67 0.02 16.73
CA LEU A 144 8.41 0.54 17.27
C LEU A 144 7.57 -0.51 18.00
N GLY A 145 8.03 -1.76 18.12
CA GLY A 145 7.28 -2.84 18.76
C GLY A 145 5.96 -3.16 18.07
N ILE A 146 5.90 -3.05 16.74
CA ILE A 146 4.70 -3.29 15.94
C ILE A 146 4.63 -4.79 15.59
N PRO A 147 3.48 -5.46 15.77
CA PRO A 147 3.35 -6.88 15.45
C PRO A 147 3.44 -7.13 13.95
N ASN A 148 3.66 -8.38 13.57
CA ASN A 148 3.76 -8.78 12.15
C ASN A 148 2.39 -8.88 11.44
N PHE A 149 1.27 -8.76 12.16
CA PHE A 149 -0.09 -8.91 11.61
C PHE A 149 -0.29 -10.17 10.74
N ASP A 150 0.27 -11.30 11.17
CA ASP A 150 0.17 -12.59 10.47
C ASP A 150 0.70 -12.55 9.02
N ASP A 151 1.62 -11.63 8.69
CA ASP A 151 2.25 -11.49 7.37
C ASP A 151 2.89 -12.81 6.89
N PRO A 152 2.42 -13.40 5.78
CA PRO A 152 2.98 -14.65 5.25
C PRO A 152 4.39 -14.49 4.67
N PHE A 153 4.84 -13.26 4.40
CA PHE A 153 6.13 -12.95 3.77
C PHE A 153 7.12 -12.26 4.71
N HIS A 154 6.76 -12.06 5.98
CA HIS A 154 7.64 -11.51 7.01
C HIS A 154 8.39 -10.24 6.57
N ASP A 155 7.65 -9.20 6.16
CA ASP A 155 8.17 -7.91 5.69
C ASP A 155 8.90 -7.95 4.32
N ASN A 156 8.88 -9.08 3.59
CA ASN A 156 9.57 -9.22 2.31
C ASN A 156 8.63 -9.10 1.09
N GLY A 157 8.39 -7.87 0.64
CA GLY A 157 7.52 -7.57 -0.51
C GLY A 157 7.95 -8.24 -1.84
N ARG A 158 9.23 -8.61 -2.00
CA ARG A 158 9.67 -9.36 -3.20
C ARG A 158 8.95 -10.71 -3.32
N LEU A 159 8.56 -11.33 -2.21
CA LEU A 159 7.84 -12.60 -2.21
C LEU A 159 6.42 -12.43 -2.79
N ALA A 160 5.78 -11.28 -2.63
CA ALA A 160 4.46 -11.02 -3.20
C ALA A 160 4.49 -11.08 -4.74
N GLY A 161 5.44 -10.39 -5.38
CA GLY A 161 5.63 -10.47 -6.83
C GLY A 161 6.01 -11.88 -7.33
N LEU A 162 6.75 -12.66 -6.53
CA LEU A 162 7.03 -14.06 -6.85
C LEU A 162 5.78 -14.95 -6.75
N GLU A 163 4.94 -14.74 -5.73
CA GLU A 163 3.66 -15.45 -5.61
C GLU A 163 2.70 -15.05 -6.75
N TRP A 164 2.72 -13.79 -7.21
CA TRP A 164 1.98 -13.38 -8.40
C TRP A 164 2.42 -14.14 -9.65
N LYS A 165 3.73 -14.22 -9.89
CA LYS A 165 4.29 -14.99 -11.02
C LYS A 165 3.94 -16.48 -10.95
N LYS A 166 3.80 -17.05 -9.75
CA LYS A 166 3.30 -18.42 -9.57
C LYS A 166 1.81 -18.51 -9.88
N HIS A 167 1.00 -17.55 -9.40
CA HIS A 167 -0.43 -17.48 -9.70
C HIS A 167 -0.70 -17.47 -11.21
N LEU A 168 0.04 -16.69 -11.99
CA LEU A 168 -0.10 -16.68 -13.46
C LEU A 168 0.15 -18.05 -14.11
N LYS A 169 0.97 -18.91 -13.49
CA LYS A 169 1.29 -20.26 -13.98
C LYS A 169 0.29 -21.31 -13.50
N THR A 170 -0.08 -21.26 -12.23
CA THR A 170 -0.88 -22.33 -11.58
C THR A 170 -2.37 -22.01 -11.54
N ARG A 171 -2.75 -20.75 -11.68
CA ARG A 171 -4.12 -20.22 -11.52
C ARG A 171 -4.71 -20.46 -10.13
N GLU A 172 -3.87 -20.81 -9.15
CA GLU A 172 -4.29 -21.06 -7.78
C GLU A 172 -4.66 -19.76 -7.07
N ARG A 173 -5.92 -19.62 -6.65
CA ARG A 173 -6.41 -18.47 -5.88
C ARG A 173 -5.69 -18.28 -4.53
N GLU A 174 -5.22 -19.35 -3.91
CA GLU A 174 -4.48 -19.28 -2.64
C GLU A 174 -3.23 -18.38 -2.72
N ARG A 175 -2.61 -18.29 -3.90
CA ARG A 175 -1.47 -17.40 -4.15
C ARG A 175 -1.87 -15.93 -4.01
N VAL A 176 -3.01 -15.55 -4.57
CA VAL A 176 -3.55 -14.18 -4.44
C VAL A 176 -3.97 -13.90 -3.00
N ASN A 177 -4.56 -14.88 -2.30
CA ASN A 177 -4.89 -14.72 -0.88
C ASN A 177 -3.65 -14.41 -0.03
N LYS A 178 -2.48 -15.00 -0.33
CA LYS A 178 -1.22 -14.69 0.35
C LYS A 178 -0.73 -13.27 0.07
N ILE A 179 -0.87 -12.81 -1.17
CA ILE A 179 -0.55 -11.42 -1.56
C ILE A 179 -1.47 -10.44 -0.81
N MET A 180 -2.78 -10.71 -0.79
CA MET A 180 -3.73 -9.88 -0.04
C MET A 180 -3.43 -9.85 1.45
N ALA A 181 -3.08 -10.99 2.04
CA ALA A 181 -2.70 -11.07 3.46
C ALA A 181 -1.43 -10.27 3.75
N HIS A 182 -0.44 -10.30 2.85
CA HIS A 182 0.76 -9.48 2.98
C HIS A 182 0.43 -7.97 2.91
N ASN A 183 -0.31 -7.55 1.87
CA ASN A 183 -0.69 -6.16 1.64
C ASN A 183 -1.55 -5.60 2.80
N LEU A 184 -2.49 -6.40 3.32
CA LEU A 184 -3.22 -6.09 4.56
C LEU A 184 -2.27 -5.85 5.74
N SER A 185 -1.29 -6.75 5.92
CA SER A 185 -0.31 -6.60 6.99
C SER A 185 0.53 -5.33 6.81
N CYS A 186 0.95 -5.02 5.57
CA CYS A 186 1.75 -3.84 5.25
C CYS A 186 1.00 -2.56 5.60
N VAL A 187 -0.24 -2.38 5.15
CA VAL A 187 -1.02 -1.17 5.45
C VAL A 187 -1.31 -1.02 6.95
N LEU A 188 -1.52 -2.12 7.68
CA LEU A 188 -1.69 -2.10 9.15
C LEU A 188 -0.41 -1.72 9.88
N LYS A 189 0.76 -2.20 9.40
CA LYS A 189 2.08 -1.80 9.93
C LYS A 189 2.30 -0.31 9.67
N GLU A 190 1.96 0.17 8.50
CA GLU A 190 2.07 1.58 8.13
C GLU A 190 1.18 2.49 8.96
N TYR A 191 -0.08 2.10 9.19
CA TYR A 191 -0.94 2.76 10.17
C TYR A 191 -0.26 2.84 11.55
N CYS A 192 0.33 1.75 12.03
CA CYS A 192 1.03 1.75 13.30
C CYS A 192 2.30 2.64 13.28
N ILE A 193 3.01 2.70 12.16
CA ILE A 193 4.16 3.60 11.95
C ILE A 193 3.69 5.05 11.95
N LEU A 194 2.60 5.38 11.29
CA LEU A 194 1.99 6.72 11.33
C LEU A 194 1.70 7.12 12.78
N VAL A 195 1.02 6.24 13.53
CA VAL A 195 0.58 6.54 14.90
C VAL A 195 1.73 6.63 15.91
N ARG A 196 2.77 5.79 15.78
CA ARG A 196 3.90 5.72 16.74
C ARG A 196 5.12 6.52 16.28
N GLY A 197 5.43 6.41 15.00
CA GLY A 197 6.59 7.00 14.32
C GLY A 197 6.32 8.41 13.81
N GLY A 198 5.10 8.70 13.36
CA GLY A 198 4.77 9.96 12.70
C GLY A 198 5.03 9.91 11.20
N TYR A 199 5.15 11.07 10.56
CA TYR A 199 5.30 11.21 9.11
C TYR A 199 6.19 12.40 8.74
N ARG A 200 6.70 12.44 7.51
CA ARG A 200 7.32 13.62 6.90
C ARG A 200 6.35 14.21 5.87
N GLU A 201 6.22 15.53 5.81
CA GLU A 201 5.44 16.17 4.74
C GLU A 201 6.19 16.09 3.41
N ILE A 202 5.48 15.85 2.32
CA ILE A 202 6.07 15.89 0.98
C ILE A 202 5.88 17.30 0.41
N ALA A 203 6.98 17.93 -0.02
CA ALA A 203 6.95 19.28 -0.56
C ALA A 203 6.16 19.30 -1.89
N PRO A 204 5.07 20.09 -2.01
CA PRO A 204 4.26 20.11 -3.22
C PRO A 204 5.05 20.49 -4.49
N SER A 205 6.11 21.28 -4.33
CA SER A 205 7.01 21.67 -5.42
C SER A 205 7.76 20.49 -6.05
N SER A 206 7.88 19.36 -5.35
CA SER A 206 8.60 18.18 -5.83
C SER A 206 7.74 17.24 -6.69
N PHE A 207 6.40 17.34 -6.65
CA PHE A 207 5.52 16.46 -7.43
C PHE A 207 5.73 16.62 -8.94
N LYS A 208 5.86 17.86 -9.41
CA LYS A 208 6.10 18.12 -10.83
C LYS A 208 7.38 17.45 -11.30
N THR A 209 8.49 17.63 -10.58
CA THR A 209 9.77 17.01 -10.97
C THR A 209 9.72 15.50 -10.87
N PHE A 210 8.95 14.96 -9.93
CA PHE A 210 8.76 13.52 -9.76
C PHE A 210 8.00 12.89 -10.94
N PHE A 211 6.85 13.46 -11.32
CA PHE A 211 6.03 12.96 -12.42
C PHE A 211 6.63 13.27 -13.79
N GLU A 212 7.40 14.35 -13.94
CA GLU A 212 8.21 14.61 -15.14
C GLU A 212 9.48 13.76 -15.22
N GLU A 213 9.71 12.83 -14.27
CA GLU A 213 10.85 11.90 -14.25
C GLU A 213 12.22 12.60 -14.17
N LYS A 214 12.25 13.78 -13.52
CA LYS A 214 13.44 14.64 -13.40
C LYS A 214 14.07 14.64 -12.00
N GLY A 215 13.41 14.03 -11.01
CA GLY A 215 13.92 13.97 -9.64
C GLY A 215 13.05 13.14 -8.71
N ASP A 216 13.54 12.91 -7.50
CA ASP A 216 12.80 12.23 -6.44
C ASP A 216 11.95 13.21 -5.61
N LEU A 217 11.09 12.66 -4.76
CA LEU A 217 10.29 13.45 -3.81
C LEU A 217 11.16 14.12 -2.76
N VAL A 218 10.80 15.35 -2.39
CA VAL A 218 11.45 16.08 -1.30
C VAL A 218 10.57 16.00 -0.06
N CYS A 219 11.09 15.37 0.99
CA CYS A 219 10.39 15.20 2.27
C CYS A 219 10.95 16.18 3.33
N GLY A 220 10.05 16.80 4.09
CA GLY A 220 10.38 17.67 5.22
C GLY A 220 10.85 16.91 6.45
N THR A 221 10.82 17.59 7.60
CA THR A 221 11.15 16.97 8.89
C THR A 221 10.02 16.06 9.39
N CYS A 222 10.38 15.10 10.24
CA CYS A 222 9.40 14.24 10.91
C CYS A 222 8.47 15.08 11.81
N GLN A 223 7.17 14.81 11.71
CA GLN A 223 6.09 15.32 12.54
C GLN A 223 5.38 14.15 13.23
N LYS A 224 4.85 14.37 14.44
CA LYS A 224 3.97 13.43 15.13
C LYS A 224 2.51 13.77 14.87
N LEU A 225 1.62 12.78 14.95
CA LEU A 225 0.19 13.07 15.07
C LEU A 225 -0.06 13.89 16.34
N PRO A 226 -1.02 14.83 16.32
CA PRO A 226 -1.51 15.49 17.53
C PRO A 226 -1.95 14.46 18.58
N GLU A 227 -1.74 14.77 19.86
CA GLU A 227 -2.17 13.92 20.97
C GLU A 227 -3.70 13.86 21.13
#